data_AF-A0A3P7JHF5-F1
#
_entry.id   AF-A0A3P7JHF5-F1
#
_cell.length_a   1.000
_cell.length_b   1.000
_cell.length_c   1.000
_cell.angle_alpha   90.00
_cell.angle_beta   90.00
_cell.angle_gamma   90.00
#
_symmetry.space_group_name_H-M   'P 1'
#
loop_
_entity.id
_entity.type
_entity.pdbx_description
1 polymer ?
#
loop_
_entity_poly.entity_id
_entity_poly.type
_entity_poly.pdbx_seq_one_letter_code
_entity_poly.pdbx_strand_id
1 'polypeptide(L)'
;MLVARPDCPAISLKDIEPFAASSHVIPFLAMSSKRTCLVCAGPTVLLLTLIVGSTAAEKYLLYHVRPNDARGMRELRKLQMEDHKYQVDFWKEPNHITDFADIMISSKNALAMERLFGRANITFEIRVPDVEKLIIRNERTTKKRKTYGRDGRLHDDPILDSERKYLKGIA
;
A
#
# COMPACT_ATOMS: atom_id res chain seq x y z
N MET A 1 -37.45 23.59 -7.82
CA MET A 1 -37.30 23.35 -6.37
C MET A 1 -35.87 22.90 -6.10
N LEU A 2 -35.04 23.81 -5.58
CA LEU A 2 -33.69 23.52 -5.10
C LEU A 2 -33.82 22.94 -3.69
N VAL A 3 -33.46 21.67 -3.49
CA VAL A 3 -33.36 21.09 -2.15
C VAL A 3 -31.91 21.23 -1.70
N ALA A 4 -31.73 22.08 -0.69
CA ALA A 4 -30.48 22.31 0.01
C ALA A 4 -29.98 21.01 0.67
N ARG A 5 -28.67 20.76 0.57
CA ARG A 5 -27.95 19.75 1.37
C ARG A 5 -27.50 20.40 2.67
N PRO A 6 -27.84 19.85 3.84
CA PRO A 6 -27.16 20.21 5.07
C PRO A 6 -26.13 19.12 5.45
N ASP A 7 -25.02 19.59 5.99
CA ASP A 7 -24.14 18.90 6.95
C ASP A 7 -23.15 17.84 6.43
N CYS A 8 -21.99 18.32 5.98
CA CYS A 8 -20.73 17.57 6.05
C CYS A 8 -19.91 18.06 7.26
N PRO A 9 -19.61 17.22 8.27
CA PRO A 9 -18.57 17.57 9.22
C PRO A 9 -17.18 17.41 8.57
N ALA A 10 -16.37 18.46 8.64
CA ALA A 10 -14.98 18.46 8.26
C ALA A 10 -14.18 17.59 9.23
N ILE A 11 -13.71 16.43 8.76
CA ILE A 11 -12.84 15.56 9.56
C ILE A 11 -11.41 16.09 9.41
N SER A 12 -10.88 16.54 10.55
CA SER A 12 -9.57 17.17 10.73
C SER A 12 -8.42 16.23 10.38
N LEU A 13 -7.46 16.73 9.61
CA LEU A 13 -6.27 16.01 9.13
C LEU A 13 -5.20 15.76 10.22
N LYS A 14 -5.61 15.66 11.49
CA LYS A 14 -4.70 15.55 12.65
C LYS A 14 -4.70 14.19 13.35
N ASP A 15 -5.54 13.25 12.91
CA ASP A 15 -5.69 11.94 13.59
C ASP A 15 -4.93 10.78 12.92
N ILE A 16 -3.94 11.08 12.05
CA ILE A 16 -3.08 10.04 11.47
C ILE A 16 -1.84 9.86 12.37
N GLU A 17 -2.05 9.15 13.47
CA GLU A 17 -0.97 8.62 14.31
C GLU A 17 -0.29 7.44 13.58
N PRO A 18 1.06 7.35 13.60
CA PRO A 18 1.82 6.30 12.94
C PRO A 18 2.05 5.13 13.89
N PHE A 19 1.29 4.03 13.75
CA PHE A 19 1.52 2.85 14.59
C PHE A 19 2.15 1.67 13.85
N ALA A 20 3.40 1.43 14.29
CA ALA A 20 4.00 0.15 14.60
C ALA A 20 4.26 -0.82 13.43
N ALA A 21 5.53 -0.81 13.02
CA ALA A 21 6.21 -1.99 12.50
C ALA A 21 6.08 -3.15 13.50
N SER A 22 5.29 -4.17 13.15
CA SER A 22 5.31 -5.46 13.83
C SER A 22 6.21 -6.40 13.04
N SER A 23 7.43 -6.54 13.53
CA SER A 23 8.37 -7.58 13.13
C SER A 23 7.83 -8.92 13.61
N HIS A 24 7.16 -9.67 12.74
CA HIS A 24 6.96 -11.11 12.95
C HIS A 24 7.56 -11.87 11.78
N VAL A 25 8.71 -12.46 12.09
CA VAL A 25 9.38 -13.51 11.33
C VAL A 25 8.39 -14.66 11.15
N ILE A 26 7.99 -14.96 9.92
CA ILE A 26 7.19 -16.16 9.62
C ILE A 26 8.16 -17.26 9.18
N PRO A 27 8.11 -18.45 9.82
CA PRO A 27 8.97 -19.56 9.49
C PRO A 27 8.60 -20.19 8.15
N PHE A 28 9.66 -20.52 7.43
CA PHE A 28 9.75 -21.39 6.28
C PHE A 28 9.01 -22.72 6.56
N LEU A 29 7.85 -22.94 5.96
CA LEU A 29 7.18 -24.25 5.97
C LEU A 29 6.91 -24.68 4.53
N ALA A 30 7.78 -25.61 4.12
CA ALA A 30 7.79 -26.32 2.87
C ALA A 30 6.43 -26.98 2.61
N MET A 31 5.77 -26.59 1.51
CA MET A 31 4.61 -27.31 1.03
C MET A 31 5.04 -28.34 -0.03
N SER A 32 4.96 -29.60 0.42
CA SER A 32 5.14 -30.85 -0.30
C SER A 32 4.51 -30.83 -1.69
N SER A 33 5.37 -30.84 -2.71
CA SER A 33 5.02 -31.07 -4.10
C SER A 33 4.60 -32.53 -4.26
N LYS A 34 3.29 -32.75 -4.40
CA LYS A 34 2.73 -34.04 -4.75
C LYS A 34 3.23 -34.41 -6.15
N ARG A 35 4.22 -35.31 -6.16
CA ARG A 35 4.74 -36.01 -7.34
C ARG A 35 3.57 -36.75 -7.99
N THR A 36 3.15 -36.32 -9.17
CA THR A 36 2.30 -37.15 -10.04
C THR A 36 3.20 -38.18 -10.70
N CYS A 37 2.89 -39.46 -10.44
CA CYS A 37 3.61 -40.61 -10.96
C CYS A 37 3.51 -40.67 -12.48
N LEU A 38 4.67 -40.58 -13.13
CA LEU A 38 4.87 -40.89 -14.54
C LEU A 38 5.28 -42.37 -14.63
N VAL A 39 4.44 -43.22 -15.22
CA VAL A 39 4.80 -44.59 -15.64
C VAL A 39 4.16 -44.78 -17.03
N CYS A 40 4.91 -44.58 -18.12
CA CYS A 40 5.77 -45.51 -18.87
C CYS A 40 5.02 -46.28 -19.97
N ALA A 41 5.31 -45.96 -21.23
CA ALA A 41 5.71 -46.91 -22.29
C ALA A 41 5.72 -46.21 -23.66
N GLY A 42 6.89 -45.83 -24.15
CA GLY A 42 7.07 -45.34 -25.53
C GLY A 42 8.44 -44.68 -25.74
N PRO A 43 9.30 -45.21 -26.64
CA PRO A 43 10.65 -44.71 -26.84
C PRO A 43 10.74 -43.86 -28.10
N THR A 44 10.21 -42.63 -28.13
CA THR A 44 10.65 -41.63 -29.12
C THR A 44 10.09 -40.24 -28.81
N VAL A 45 10.95 -39.24 -29.04
CA VAL A 45 10.73 -37.80 -28.89
C VAL A 45 10.82 -37.31 -27.43
N LEU A 46 12.07 -37.16 -27.02
CA LEU A 46 12.54 -36.37 -25.90
C LEU A 46 12.25 -34.88 -26.20
N LEU A 47 10.97 -34.50 -26.18
CA LEU A 47 10.56 -33.09 -26.23
C LEU A 47 10.77 -32.52 -24.83
N LEU A 48 12.00 -32.06 -24.59
CA LEU A 48 12.37 -31.32 -23.40
C LEU A 48 11.60 -29.99 -23.41
N THR A 49 10.35 -30.00 -22.93
CA THR A 49 9.57 -28.79 -22.72
C THR A 49 10.23 -28.01 -21.58
N LEU A 50 11.07 -27.05 -21.94
CA LEU A 50 11.57 -26.01 -21.05
C LEU A 50 10.37 -25.21 -20.54
N ILE A 51 9.78 -25.64 -19.44
CA ILE A 51 8.86 -24.82 -18.67
C ILE A 51 9.74 -23.75 -18.02
N VAL A 52 9.95 -22.65 -18.73
CA VAL A 52 10.56 -21.44 -18.18
C VAL A 52 9.54 -20.87 -17.19
N GLY A 53 9.62 -21.34 -15.95
CA GLY A 53 8.93 -20.73 -14.84
C GLY A 53 9.52 -19.35 -14.62
N SER A 54 8.87 -18.32 -15.19
CA SER A 54 9.16 -16.94 -14.86
C SER A 54 8.85 -16.72 -13.39
N THR A 55 9.87 -16.81 -12.52
CA THR A 55 9.81 -16.30 -11.16
C THR A 55 9.80 -14.77 -11.23
N ALA A 56 8.69 -14.21 -11.71
CA ALA A 56 8.48 -12.78 -11.62
C ALA A 56 8.44 -12.44 -10.13
N ALA A 57 9.27 -11.49 -9.71
CA ALA A 57 9.22 -10.95 -8.35
C ALA A 57 7.77 -10.56 -8.02
N GLU A 58 7.32 -10.94 -6.83
CA GLU A 58 5.96 -10.70 -6.39
C GLU A 58 5.69 -9.20 -6.32
N LYS A 59 4.67 -8.75 -7.05
CA LYS A 59 4.24 -7.36 -7.03
C LYS A 59 2.96 -7.23 -6.21
N TYR A 60 2.80 -6.10 -5.54
CA TYR A 60 1.58 -5.74 -4.83
C TYR A 60 0.89 -4.60 -5.56
N LEU A 61 -0.40 -4.76 -5.79
CA LEU A 61 -1.27 -3.78 -6.44
C LEU A 61 -2.21 -3.17 -5.41
N LEU A 62 -2.49 -1.88 -5.54
CA LEU A 62 -3.50 -1.20 -4.75
C LEU A 62 -4.76 -1.01 -5.58
N TYR A 63 -5.83 -1.66 -5.16
CA TYR A 63 -7.15 -1.54 -5.73
C TYR A 63 -7.94 -0.48 -4.99
N HIS A 64 -8.67 0.34 -5.74
CA HIS A 64 -9.73 1.17 -5.23
C HIS A 64 -11.06 0.57 -5.60
N VAL A 65 -11.84 0.25 -4.57
CA VAL A 65 -12.98 -0.65 -4.68
C VAL A 65 -14.21 0.06 -4.12
N ARG A 66 -15.30 0.07 -4.88
CA ARG A 66 -16.58 0.65 -4.47
C ARG A 66 -17.69 -0.41 -4.55
N PRO A 67 -18.34 -0.74 -3.42
CA PRO A 67 -19.52 -1.60 -3.43
C PRO A 67 -20.70 -0.84 -4.06
N ASN A 68 -21.37 -1.42 -5.05
CA ASN A 68 -22.55 -0.80 -5.67
C ASN A 68 -23.86 -1.16 -4.93
N ASP A 69 -23.83 -2.21 -4.11
CA ASP A 69 -25.02 -2.77 -3.46
C ASP A 69 -24.66 -3.36 -2.07
N ALA A 70 -25.68 -3.57 -1.23
CA ALA A 70 -25.56 -4.19 0.08
C ALA A 70 -24.95 -5.60 0.03
N ARG A 71 -25.14 -6.32 -1.09
CA ARG A 71 -24.45 -7.60 -1.31
C ARG A 71 -22.94 -7.42 -1.45
N GLY A 72 -22.48 -6.46 -2.26
CA GLY A 72 -21.06 -6.14 -2.42
C GLY A 72 -20.43 -5.69 -1.09
N MET A 73 -21.17 -4.90 -0.31
CA MET A 73 -20.72 -4.49 1.03
C MET A 73 -20.53 -5.68 1.98
N ARG A 74 -21.45 -6.65 1.96
CA ARG A 74 -21.32 -7.88 2.77
C ARG A 74 -20.11 -8.72 2.36
N GLU A 75 -19.85 -8.85 1.06
CA GLU A 75 -18.67 -9.56 0.57
C GLU A 75 -17.36 -8.84 0.96
N LEU A 76 -17.33 -7.50 0.93
CA LEU A 76 -16.17 -6.74 1.41
C LEU A 76 -15.94 -6.94 2.92
N ARG A 77 -16.98 -6.89 3.74
CA ARG A 77 -16.89 -7.18 5.18
C ARG A 77 -16.43 -8.62 5.44
N LYS A 78 -16.89 -9.57 4.63
CA LYS A 78 -16.42 -10.96 4.71
C LYS A 78 -14.95 -11.08 4.35
N LEU A 79 -14.51 -10.39 3.30
CA LEU A 79 -13.11 -10.36 2.89
C LEU A 79 -12.22 -9.78 4.00
N GLN A 80 -12.70 -8.76 4.71
CA GLN A 80 -12.03 -8.19 5.88
C GLN A 80 -11.88 -9.21 7.02
N MET A 81 -12.90 -10.03 7.29
CA MET A 81 -12.80 -11.09 8.31
C MET A 81 -11.91 -12.27 7.89
N GLU A 82 -11.71 -12.47 6.59
CA GLU A 82 -10.89 -13.54 6.01
C GLU A 82 -9.55 -13.00 5.44
N ASP A 83 -9.08 -11.84 5.90
CA ASP A 83 -7.89 -11.15 5.37
C ASP A 83 -6.62 -12.02 5.35
N HIS A 84 -6.35 -12.71 6.46
CA HIS A 84 -5.24 -13.66 6.66
C HIS A 84 -5.22 -14.80 5.62
N LYS A 85 -6.39 -15.22 5.13
CA LYS A 85 -6.56 -16.35 4.22
C LYS A 85 -6.26 -15.95 2.79
N TYR A 86 -6.57 -14.71 2.42
CA TYR A 86 -6.34 -14.19 1.07
C TYR A 86 -5.09 -13.34 0.95
N GLN A 87 -4.42 -13.05 2.07
CA GLN A 87 -3.25 -12.16 2.15
C GLN A 87 -3.56 -10.81 1.51
N VAL A 88 -4.64 -10.19 1.98
CA VAL A 88 -5.11 -8.87 1.54
C VAL A 88 -4.98 -7.89 2.69
N ASP A 89 -4.51 -6.68 2.40
CA ASP A 89 -4.36 -5.63 3.41
C ASP A 89 -5.29 -4.46 3.07
N PHE A 90 -6.16 -4.09 4.00
CA PHE A 90 -7.04 -2.94 3.84
C PHE A 90 -6.32 -1.66 4.28
N TRP A 91 -6.01 -0.79 3.32
CA TRP A 91 -5.43 0.53 3.59
C TRP A 91 -6.50 1.55 3.95
N LYS A 92 -7.71 1.34 3.44
CA LYS A 92 -8.89 2.10 3.81
C LYS A 92 -10.09 1.19 3.83
N GLU A 93 -10.82 1.22 4.94
CA GLU A 93 -12.05 0.45 5.11
C GLU A 93 -13.27 1.22 4.59
N PRO A 94 -14.24 0.51 3.98
CA PRO A 94 -15.51 1.10 3.65
C PRO A 94 -16.40 1.16 4.91
N ASN A 95 -16.94 2.32 5.25
CA ASN A 95 -17.90 2.45 6.36
C ASN A 95 -19.34 2.28 5.86
N HIS A 96 -19.67 2.93 4.74
CA HIS A 96 -20.98 2.91 4.11
C HIS A 96 -20.93 2.36 2.67
N ILE A 97 -22.10 2.04 2.10
CA ILE A 97 -22.22 1.54 0.71
C ILE A 97 -21.73 2.58 -0.30
N THR A 98 -21.86 3.88 0.01
CA THR A 98 -21.37 4.97 -0.83
C THR A 98 -19.86 5.18 -0.72
N ASP A 99 -19.23 4.59 0.30
CA ASP A 99 -17.80 4.74 0.53
C ASP A 99 -17.00 3.80 -0.34
N PHE A 100 -15.69 3.95 -0.26
CA PHE A 100 -14.73 3.14 -0.99
C PHE A 100 -13.73 2.51 -0.04
N ALA A 101 -13.20 1.38 -0.47
CA ALA A 101 -12.10 0.70 0.16
C ALA A 101 -10.85 0.82 -0.72
N ASP A 102 -9.70 1.01 -0.09
CA ASP A 102 -8.40 0.87 -0.76
C ASP A 102 -7.76 -0.41 -0.22
N ILE A 103 -7.51 -1.38 -1.09
CA ILE A 103 -7.11 -2.75 -0.73
C ILE A 103 -5.83 -3.10 -1.47
N MET A 104 -4.79 -3.47 -0.73
CA MET A 104 -3.55 -3.98 -1.28
C MET A 104 -3.65 -5.50 -1.45
N ILE A 105 -3.34 -5.97 -2.65
CA ILE A 105 -3.48 -7.37 -3.05
C ILE A 105 -2.21 -7.80 -3.79
N SER A 106 -1.71 -8.99 -3.47
CA SER A 106 -0.63 -9.62 -4.24
C SER A 106 -1.07 -9.90 -5.67
N SER A 107 -0.19 -9.62 -6.63
CA SER A 107 -0.35 -9.94 -8.06
C SER A 107 -0.67 -11.42 -8.32
N LYS A 108 -0.26 -12.33 -7.43
CA LYS A 108 -0.58 -13.76 -7.52
C LYS A 108 -2.08 -14.02 -7.32
N ASN A 109 -2.73 -13.24 -6.45
CA ASN A 109 -4.13 -13.40 -6.07
C ASN A 109 -5.06 -12.40 -6.80
N ALA A 110 -4.49 -11.44 -7.55
CA ALA A 110 -5.23 -10.41 -8.27
C ALA A 110 -6.39 -10.98 -9.11
N LEU A 111 -6.13 -11.96 -9.98
CA LEU A 111 -7.15 -12.54 -10.85
C LEU A 111 -8.29 -13.20 -10.07
N ALA A 112 -7.99 -13.84 -8.94
CA ALA A 112 -9.01 -14.45 -8.08
C ALA A 112 -9.89 -13.37 -7.42
N MET A 113 -9.28 -12.26 -7.01
CA MET A 113 -9.98 -11.12 -6.39
C MET A 113 -10.83 -10.36 -7.40
N GLU A 114 -10.34 -10.11 -8.61
CA GLU A 114 -11.12 -9.48 -9.69
C GLU A 114 -12.38 -10.29 -10.02
N ARG A 115 -12.28 -11.62 -10.06
CA ARG A 115 -13.43 -12.51 -10.22
C ARG A 115 -14.39 -12.47 -9.03
N LEU A 116 -13.89 -12.29 -7.82
CA LEU A 116 -14.72 -12.11 -6.63
C LEU A 116 -15.50 -10.80 -6.72
N PHE A 117 -14.82 -9.70 -7.03
CA PHE A 117 -15.44 -8.38 -7.19
C PHE A 117 -16.49 -8.36 -8.29
N GLY A 118 -16.19 -8.96 -9.45
CA GLY A 118 -17.16 -9.09 -10.55
C GLY A 118 -18.42 -9.87 -10.14
N ARG A 119 -18.28 -10.99 -9.43
CA ARG A 119 -19.44 -11.79 -8.96
C ARG A 119 -20.25 -11.09 -7.86
N ALA A 120 -19.63 -10.20 -7.11
CA ALA A 120 -20.22 -9.47 -6.00
C ALA A 120 -20.83 -8.11 -6.40
N ASN A 121 -20.80 -7.77 -7.70
CA ASN A 121 -21.24 -6.47 -8.23
C ASN A 121 -20.49 -5.29 -7.58
N ILE A 122 -19.17 -5.44 -7.46
CA ILE A 122 -18.28 -4.44 -6.90
C ILE A 122 -17.46 -3.83 -8.03
N THR A 123 -17.48 -2.50 -8.12
CA THR A 123 -16.65 -1.76 -9.08
C THR A 123 -15.24 -1.62 -8.52
N PHE A 124 -14.23 -1.84 -9.35
CA PHE A 124 -12.84 -1.68 -8.94
C PHE A 124 -12.00 -0.98 -10.01
N GLU A 125 -10.99 -0.23 -9.57
CA GLU A 125 -9.94 0.35 -10.40
C GLU A 125 -8.57 0.08 -9.74
N ILE A 126 -7.51 -0.09 -10.54
CA ILE A 126 -6.15 -0.23 -10.02
C ILE A 126 -5.55 1.17 -9.90
N ARG A 127 -5.40 1.68 -8.68
CA ARG A 127 -4.77 3.00 -8.45
C ARG A 127 -3.26 2.94 -8.53
N VAL A 128 -2.66 1.88 -7.98
CA VAL A 128 -1.20 1.72 -7.94
C VAL A 128 -0.84 0.32 -8.44
N PRO A 129 -0.13 0.21 -9.58
CA PRO A 129 0.23 -1.09 -10.15
C PRO A 129 1.41 -1.76 -9.44
N ASP A 130 2.21 -0.99 -8.68
CA ASP A 130 3.39 -1.47 -7.97
C ASP A 130 3.60 -0.62 -6.70
N VAL A 131 3.07 -1.11 -5.58
CA VAL A 131 3.09 -0.41 -4.29
C VAL A 131 4.52 -0.30 -3.75
N GLU A 132 5.35 -1.33 -3.95
CA GLU A 132 6.73 -1.36 -3.46
C GLU A 132 7.56 -0.22 -4.09
N LYS A 133 7.46 -0.04 -5.41
CA LYS A 133 8.14 1.07 -6.08
C LYS A 133 7.68 2.43 -5.57
N LEU A 134 6.40 2.57 -5.22
CA LEU A 134 5.86 3.81 -4.70
C LEU A 134 6.46 4.13 -3.32
N ILE A 135 6.54 3.14 -2.43
CA ILE A 135 7.17 3.27 -1.10
C ILE A 135 8.64 3.67 -1.26
N ILE A 136 9.41 2.93 -2.06
CA ILE A 136 10.84 3.20 -2.29
C ILE A 136 11.05 4.62 -2.83
N ARG A 137 10.21 5.05 -3.77
CA ARG A 137 10.28 6.41 -4.33
C ARG A 137 10.02 7.46 -3.25
N ASN A 138 8.99 7.27 -2.44
CA ASN A 138 8.58 8.23 -1.40
C ASN A 138 9.64 8.38 -0.29
N GLU A 139 10.22 7.27 0.16
CA GLU A 139 11.29 7.29 1.17
C GLU A 139 12.55 7.99 0.67
N ARG A 140 12.95 7.72 -0.58
CA ARG A 140 14.11 8.37 -1.21
C ARG A 140 13.92 9.88 -1.34
N THR A 141 12.74 10.33 -1.75
CA THR A 141 12.45 11.78 -1.88
C THR A 141 12.42 12.48 -0.53
N THR A 142 11.87 11.83 0.49
CA THR A 142 11.77 12.41 1.85
C THR A 142 13.14 12.57 2.49
N LYS A 143 14.05 11.61 2.29
CA LYS A 143 15.45 11.70 2.77
C LYS A 143 16.19 12.88 2.14
N LYS A 144 16.05 13.11 0.82
CA LYS A 144 16.68 14.25 0.13
C LYS A 144 16.22 15.60 0.69
N ARG A 145 14.93 15.77 0.96
CA ARG A 145 14.38 17.03 1.52
C ARG A 145 14.95 17.37 2.89
N LYS A 146 15.27 16.37 3.73
CA LYS A 146 15.84 16.59 5.07
C LYS A 146 17.29 17.07 5.03
N THR A 147 18.05 16.77 3.97
CA THR A 147 19.46 17.15 3.85
C THR A 147 19.62 18.59 3.34
N TYR A 148 18.77 19.04 2.39
CA TYR A 148 18.83 20.41 1.86
C TYR A 148 18.28 21.50 2.81
N GLY A 149 17.69 21.12 3.94
CA GLY A 149 17.18 22.05 4.97
C GLY A 149 18.09 22.22 6.20
N ARG A 150 19.28 21.60 6.21
CA ARG A 150 20.21 21.67 7.35
C ARG A 150 21.59 22.27 7.04
N ASP A 151 21.78 22.77 5.82
CA ASP A 151 22.97 23.55 5.44
C ASP A 151 22.68 25.06 5.29
N GLY A 152 21.56 25.50 5.84
CA GLY A 152 21.35 26.91 6.15
C GLY A 152 22.22 27.28 7.34
N ARG A 153 23.47 27.65 7.04
CA ARG A 153 24.37 28.44 7.88
C ARG A 153 23.56 29.26 8.88
N LEU A 154 23.76 29.00 10.18
CA LEU A 154 23.65 30.04 11.19
C LEU A 154 24.63 31.13 10.74
N HIS A 155 24.16 32.02 9.87
CA HIS A 155 24.84 33.27 9.62
C HIS A 155 24.67 34.02 10.94
N ASP A 156 25.78 34.17 11.65
CA ASP A 156 25.88 35.07 12.78
C ASP A 156 25.28 36.42 12.34
N ASP A 157 24.14 36.80 12.92
CA ASP A 157 23.50 38.08 12.63
C ASP A 157 24.49 39.19 13.04
N PRO A 158 25.06 39.99 12.10
CA PRO A 158 26.04 41.02 12.44
C PRO A 158 25.43 42.23 13.18
N ILE A 159 24.16 42.14 13.60
CA ILE A 159 23.42 43.23 14.25
C ILE A 159 23.68 43.28 15.77
N LEU A 160 24.04 42.15 16.41
CA LEU A 160 24.17 42.08 17.88
C LEU A 160 25.55 42.51 18.44
N ASP A 161 26.57 42.71 17.59
CA ASP A 161 27.90 43.14 18.05
C ASP A 161 28.07 44.68 18.09
N SER A 162 27.07 45.44 17.63
CA SER A 162 27.12 46.91 17.60
C SER A 162 26.99 47.55 18.99
N GLU A 163 26.33 46.88 19.96
CA GLU A 163 26.06 47.48 21.27
C GLU A 163 27.22 47.40 22.26
N ARG A 164 28.22 46.52 22.04
CA ARG A 164 29.30 46.34 23.01
C ARG A 164 30.49 47.31 22.83
N LYS A 165 30.51 48.11 21.75
CA LYS A 165 31.58 49.10 21.51
C LYS A 165 31.30 50.50 22.06
N TYR A 166 30.05 50.84 22.38
CA TYR A 166 29.71 52.19 22.86
C TYR A 166 29.82 52.37 24.38
N LEU A 167 29.84 51.29 25.17
CA LEU A 167 29.90 51.36 26.64
C LEU A 167 31.29 51.15 27.24
N LYS A 168 32.33 51.00 26.41
CA LYS A 168 33.72 50.80 26.86
C LYS A 168 34.61 52.03 26.68
N GLY A 169 34.02 53.18 26.33
CA GLY A 169 34.72 54.46 26.14
C GLY A 169 34.29 55.57 27.11
N ILE A 170 33.52 55.26 28.16
CA ILE A 170 33.10 56.22 29.18
C ILE A 170 33.46 55.64 30.56
N ALA A 171 34.75 55.63 30.88
CA ALA A 171 35.31 55.63 32.24
C ALA A 171 36.81 55.88 32.14
#